data_AF-A0AAP5JY11-F1
#
_entry.id   AF-A0AAP5JY11-F1
#
_cell.length_a   1.000
_cell.length_b   1.000
_cell.length_c   1.000
_cell.angle_alpha   90.00
_cell.angle_beta   90.00
_cell.angle_gamma   90.00
#
_symmetry.space_group_name_H-M   'P 1'
#
loop_
_entity.id
_entity.type
_entity.pdbx_description
1 polymer ?
#
loop_
_entity_poly.entity_id
_entity_poly.type
_entity_poly.pdbx_seq_one_letter_code
_entity_poly.pdbx_strand_id
1 'polypeptide(L)'
;MREQVEFALQLQKRRYAHFPITFNSELQGKQLRSCCELSGGALGLLQRAFAALRLSARAYDRILRISRTIADLEGSETIQTEHVAEAVQYRNLDQKQM
;
A
#
# COMPACT_ATOMS: atom_id res chain seq x y z
N MET A 1 -18.57 6.18 -1.39
CA MET A 1 -17.37 6.27 -2.26
C MET A 1 -16.73 7.67 -2.27
N ARG A 2 -17.41 8.76 -2.66
CA ARG A 2 -16.81 10.11 -2.65
C ARG A 2 -16.27 10.53 -1.27
N GLU A 3 -17.06 10.33 -0.22
CA GLU A 3 -16.67 10.68 1.15
C GLU A 3 -15.44 9.90 1.65
N GLN A 4 -15.34 8.60 1.32
CA GLN A 4 -14.18 7.77 1.65
C GLN A 4 -12.92 8.27 0.94
N VAL A 5 -13.04 8.68 -0.33
CA VAL A 5 -11.93 9.27 -1.08
C VAL A 5 -11.51 10.59 -0.46
N GLU A 6 -12.45 11.48 -0.13
CA GLU A 6 -12.14 12.76 0.52
C GLU A 6 -11.45 12.55 1.87
N PHE A 7 -11.89 11.57 2.65
CA PHE A 7 -11.26 11.19 3.91
C PHE A 7 -9.84 10.65 3.73
N ALA A 8 -9.63 9.73 2.78
CA ALA A 8 -8.30 9.22 2.45
C ALA A 8 -7.35 10.34 2.00
N LEU A 9 -7.83 11.32 1.23
CA LEU A 9 -7.03 12.48 0.84
C LEU A 9 -6.62 13.34 2.03
N GLN A 10 -7.48 13.49 3.04
CA GLN A 10 -7.12 14.20 4.27
C GLN A 10 -6.05 13.43 5.07
N LEU A 11 -6.14 12.10 5.14
CA LEU A 11 -5.12 11.27 5.77
C LEU A 11 -3.77 11.38 5.05
N GLN A 12 -3.76 11.34 3.72
CA GLN A 12 -2.53 11.49 2.93
C GLN A 12 -1.89 12.87 3.16
N LYS A 13 -2.67 13.95 3.15
CA LYS A 13 -2.17 15.30 3.45
C LYS A 13 -1.51 15.38 4.83
N ARG A 14 -2.10 14.76 5.84
CA ARG A 14 -1.52 14.72 7.20
C ARG A 14 -0.25 13.90 7.23
N ARG A 15 -0.26 12.70 6.65
CA ARG A 15 0.87 11.76 6.63
C ARG A 15 2.07 12.34 5.88
N TYR A 16 1.83 13.13 4.83
CA TYR A 16 2.87 13.68 3.97
C TYR A 16 3.22 15.14 4.24
N ALA A 17 2.73 15.73 5.34
CA ALA A 17 2.97 17.13 5.68
C ALA A 17 4.47 17.52 5.75
N HIS A 18 5.36 16.55 5.98
CA HIS A 18 6.81 16.74 6.05
C HIS A 18 7.57 16.27 4.80
N PHE A 19 6.85 15.86 3.75
CA PHE A 19 7.44 15.36 2.52
C PHE A 19 6.98 16.19 1.31
N PRO A 20 7.80 16.31 0.26
CA PRO A 20 7.43 17.01 -0.97
C PRO A 20 6.58 16.11 -1.89
N ILE A 21 5.55 15.44 -1.35
CA ILE A 21 4.65 14.55 -2.08
C ILE A 21 3.21 14.75 -1.58
N THR A 22 2.24 14.45 -2.44
CA THR A 22 0.82 14.62 -2.10
C THR A 22 0.09 13.28 -2.02
N PHE A 23 0.50 12.30 -2.83
CA PHE A 23 -0.23 11.04 -2.98
C PHE A 23 0.60 9.79 -2.68
N ASN A 24 -0.10 8.71 -2.31
CA ASN A 24 0.50 7.39 -2.08
C ASN A 24 1.32 6.88 -3.28
N SER A 25 0.92 7.23 -4.50
CA SER A 25 1.60 6.82 -5.75
C SER A 25 3.04 7.36 -5.85
N GLU A 26 3.32 8.48 -5.19
CA GLU A 26 4.62 9.16 -5.23
C GLU A 26 5.62 8.60 -4.20
N LEU A 27 5.15 7.78 -3.25
CA LEU A 27 5.99 7.19 -2.21
C LEU A 27 7.12 6.32 -2.80
N GLN A 28 8.34 6.66 -2.40
CA GLN A 28 9.56 6.00 -2.85
C GLN A 28 10.58 5.80 -1.72
N GLY A 29 11.42 4.77 -1.86
CA GLY A 29 12.58 4.54 -1.00
C GLY A 29 12.27 4.60 0.50
N LYS A 30 12.89 5.53 1.21
CA LYS A 30 12.72 5.72 2.66
C LYS A 30 11.31 6.16 3.03
N GLN A 31 10.66 7.02 2.22
CA GLN A 31 9.30 7.50 2.51
C GLN A 31 8.31 6.35 2.51
N LEU A 32 8.43 5.44 1.55
CA LEU A 32 7.59 4.25 1.46
C LEU A 32 7.71 3.40 2.73
N ARG A 33 8.93 3.17 3.23
CA ARG A 33 9.13 2.40 4.46
C ARG A 33 8.63 3.11 5.72
N SER A 34 8.78 4.44 5.79
CA SER A 34 8.29 5.22 6.93
C SER A 34 6.77 5.39 6.93
N CYS A 35 6.15 5.47 5.75
CA CYS A 35 4.72 5.71 5.63
C CYS A 35 3.89 4.43 5.51
N CYS A 36 4.50 3.28 5.20
CA CYS A 36 3.82 1.99 5.08
C CYS A 36 4.13 1.06 6.25
N GLU A 37 3.79 1.50 7.47
CA GLU A 37 3.80 0.62 8.64
C GLU A 37 2.85 -0.57 8.45
N LEU A 38 3.38 -1.77 8.64
CA LEU A 38 2.68 -3.05 8.46
C LEU A 38 2.46 -3.70 9.82
N SER A 39 1.30 -4.31 10.02
CA SER A 39 1.14 -5.24 11.14
C SER A 39 1.99 -6.50 10.93
N GLY A 40 2.26 -7.24 11.99
CA GLY A 40 3.07 -8.47 11.91
C GLY A 40 2.50 -9.49 10.92
N GLY A 41 1.16 -9.63 10.87
CA GLY A 41 0.47 -10.49 9.91
C GLY A 41 0.63 -10.00 8.46
N ALA A 42 0.52 -8.69 8.23
CA ALA A 42 0.67 -8.08 6.93
C ALA A 42 2.09 -8.25 6.38
N LEU A 43 3.11 -8.05 7.21
CA LEU A 43 4.51 -8.28 6.86
C LEU A 43 4.75 -9.74 6.48
N GLY A 44 4.26 -10.69 7.29
CA GLY A 44 4.39 -12.12 7.02
C GLY A 44 3.73 -12.54 5.71
N LEU A 45 2.52 -12.02 5.42
CA LEU A 45 1.85 -12.28 4.15
C LEU A 45 2.65 -11.71 2.96
N LEU A 46 3.11 -10.47 3.07
CA LEU A 46 3.86 -9.80 2.01
C LEU A 46 5.16 -10.55 1.68
N GLN A 47 5.89 -11.03 2.70
CA GLN A 47 7.10 -11.83 2.52
C GLN A 47 6.81 -13.17 1.83
N ARG A 48 5.75 -13.88 2.25
CA ARG A 48 5.34 -15.14 1.60
C ARG A 48 4.94 -14.91 0.14
N ALA A 49 4.16 -13.86 -0.14
CA ALA A 49 3.76 -13.51 -1.49
C ALA A 49 4.97 -13.14 -2.36
N PHE A 50 5.93 -12.39 -1.80
CA PHE A 50 7.17 -12.01 -2.48
C PHE A 50 7.98 -13.24 -2.93
N ALA A 51 8.17 -14.21 -2.03
CA ALA A 51 8.88 -15.45 -2.31
C ALA A 51 8.11 -16.35 -3.31
N ALA A 52 6.81 -16.57 -3.08
CA ALA A 52 5.99 -17.47 -3.88
C ALA A 52 5.78 -16.97 -5.31
N LEU A 53 5.58 -15.66 -5.50
CA LEU A 53 5.32 -15.04 -6.80
C LEU A 53 6.61 -14.53 -7.48
N ARG A 54 7.78 -14.77 -6.87
CA ARG A 54 9.11 -14.30 -7.36
C ARG A 54 9.09 -12.83 -7.75
N LEU A 55 8.53 -11.99 -6.87
CA LEU A 55 8.33 -10.58 -7.14
C LEU A 55 9.66 -9.84 -7.24
N SER A 56 9.72 -8.84 -8.12
CA SER A 56 10.82 -7.87 -8.10
C SER A 56 10.64 -6.85 -6.97
N ALA A 57 11.72 -6.17 -6.58
CA ALA A 57 11.64 -5.07 -5.62
C ALA A 57 10.62 -3.99 -6.04
N ARG A 58 10.50 -3.71 -7.34
CA ARG A 58 9.49 -2.76 -7.87
C ARG A 58 8.06 -3.26 -7.66
N ALA A 59 7.83 -4.56 -7.82
CA ALA A 59 6.52 -5.16 -7.57
C ALA A 59 6.17 -5.13 -6.08
N TYR A 60 7.15 -5.37 -5.19
CA TYR A 60 7.00 -5.21 -3.76
C TYR A 60 6.58 -3.77 -3.39
N ASP A 61 7.29 -2.78 -3.91
CA ASP A 61 6.98 -1.37 -3.66
C ASP A 61 5.58 -0.98 -4.17
N ARG A 62 5.18 -1.52 -5.34
CA ARG A 62 3.82 -1.31 -5.87
C ARG A 62 2.77 -1.89 -4.94
N ILE A 63 2.96 -3.12 -4.43
CA ILE A 63 2.03 -3.74 -3.48
C ILE A 63 1.92 -2.88 -2.21
N LEU A 64 3.03 -2.38 -1.69
CA LEU A 64 3.00 -1.49 -0.51
C LEU A 64 2.19 -0.22 -0.75
N ARG A 65 2.37 0.45 -1.90
CA ARG A 65 1.59 1.66 -2.23
C ARG A 65 0.10 1.37 -2.36
N ILE A 66 -0.26 0.27 -3.03
CA ILE A 66 -1.67 -0.13 -3.17
C ILE A 66 -2.26 -0.47 -1.80
N SER A 67 -1.53 -1.23 -0.97
CA SER A 67 -1.96 -1.59 0.39
C SER A 67 -2.17 -0.34 1.25
N ARG A 68 -1.31 0.69 1.12
CA ARG A 68 -1.48 1.98 1.80
C ARG A 68 -2.73 2.71 1.32
N THR A 69 -3.01 2.72 0.02
CA THR A 69 -4.25 3.30 -0.52
C THR A 69 -5.49 2.62 0.02
N ILE A 70 -5.51 1.29 0.09
CA ILE A 70 -6.64 0.55 0.67
C ILE A 70 -6.79 0.90 2.16
N ALA A 71 -5.68 0.89 2.92
CA ALA A 71 -5.69 1.28 4.32
C ALA A 71 -6.22 2.70 4.55
N ASP A 72 -5.82 3.67 3.72
CA ASP A 72 -6.29 5.06 3.84
C ASP A 72 -7.79 5.19 3.49
N LEU A 73 -8.30 4.40 2.54
CA LEU A 73 -9.73 4.36 2.21
C LEU A 73 -10.58 3.79 3.36
N GLU A 74 -10.00 2.90 4.15
CA GLU A 74 -10.62 2.31 5.34
C GLU A 74 -10.34 3.10 6.64
N GLY A 75 -9.47 4.11 6.57
CA GLY A 75 -9.08 4.89 7.74
C GLY A 75 -8.12 4.21 8.69
N SER A 76 -7.41 3.18 8.22
CA SER A 76 -6.49 2.40 9.02
C SER A 76 -5.09 3.03 9.01
N GLU A 77 -4.58 3.38 10.20
CA GLU A 77 -3.23 3.95 10.32
C GLU A 77 -2.14 2.94 9.94
N THR A 78 -2.34 1.68 10.32
CA THR A 78 -1.44 0.54 10.06
C THR A 78 -1.98 -0.30 8.92
N ILE A 79 -1.10 -0.72 8.01
CA ILE A 79 -1.48 -1.65 6.94
C ILE A 79 -1.69 -3.04 7.56
N GLN A 80 -2.94 -3.49 7.56
CA GLN A 80 -3.34 -4.82 8.00
C GLN A 80 -3.22 -5.88 6.90
N THR A 81 -3.48 -7.13 7.28
CA THR A 81 -3.23 -8.30 6.42
C THR A 81 -4.17 -8.30 5.22
N GLU A 82 -5.43 -7.91 5.43
CA GLU A 82 -6.49 -7.74 4.45
C GLU A 82 -6.10 -6.76 3.34
N HIS A 83 -5.52 -5.60 3.67
CA HIS A 83 -5.11 -4.62 2.66
C HIS A 83 -3.99 -5.18 1.76
N VAL A 84 -3.05 -5.94 2.34
CA VAL A 84 -1.98 -6.60 1.57
C VAL A 84 -2.55 -7.72 0.70
N ALA A 85 -3.47 -8.52 1.24
CA ALA A 85 -4.11 -9.60 0.49
C ALA A 85 -4.83 -9.07 -0.75
N GLU A 86 -5.61 -8.01 -0.58
CA GLU A 86 -6.31 -7.35 -1.68
C GLU A 86 -5.34 -6.72 -2.69
N ALA A 87 -4.29 -6.02 -2.24
CA ALA A 87 -3.27 -5.47 -3.13
C ALA A 87 -2.55 -6.54 -3.97
N VAL A 88 -2.27 -7.70 -3.39
CA VAL A 88 -1.69 -8.85 -4.10
C VAL A 88 -2.67 -9.41 -5.14
N GLN A 89 -3.96 -9.50 -4.79
CA GLN A 89 -5.00 -9.95 -5.72
C GLN A 89 -5.14 -9.02 -6.93
N TYR A 90 -5.18 -7.70 -6.72
CA TYR A 90 -5.23 -6.73 -7.82
C TYR A 90 -4.05 -6.89 -8.79
N ARG A 91 -2.85 -7.15 -8.29
CA ARG A 91 -1.69 -7.40 -9.15
C ARG A 91 -1.83 -8.67 -9.99
N ASN A 92 -2.36 -9.74 -9.42
CA ASN A 92 -2.58 -10.99 -10.16
C ASN A 92 -3.63 -10.83 -11.27
N LEU A 93 -4.63 -9.96 -11.05
CA LEU A 93 -5.61 -9.58 -12.07
C LEU A 93 -4.96 -8.77 -13.19
N ASP A 94 -4.14 -7.75 -12.86
CA ASP A 94 -3.37 -6.96 -13.83
C ASP A 94 -2.46 -7.85 -14.71
N GLN A 95 -1.84 -8.89 -14.13
CA GLN A 95 -0.96 -9.80 -14.87
C GLN A 95 -1.68 -10.77 -15.81
N LYS A 96 -2.95 -11.12 -15.54
CA LYS A 96 -3.73 -12.02 -16.40
C LYS A 96 -4.36 -11.33 -17.60
N GLN A 97 -4.42 -9.98 -17.60
CA GLN A 97 -4.97 -9.19 -18.69
C GLN A 97 -3.91 -8.76 -19.73
N MET A 98 -2.63 -9.09 -19.50
CA MET A 98 -1.53 -8.92 -20.46
C MET A 98 -1.19 -10.24 -21.15
#